data_AF-A0A3D5Z739-F1
#
_entry.id   AF-A0A3D5Z739-F1
#
_cell.length_a   1.000
_cell.length_b   1.000
_cell.length_c   1.000
_cell.angle_alpha   90.00
_cell.angle_beta   90.00
_cell.angle_gamma   90.00
#
_symmetry.space_group_name_H-M   'P 1'
#
loop_
_entity.id
_entity.type
_entity.pdbx_description
1 polymer ?
#
loop_
_entity_poly.entity_id
_entity_poly.type
_entity_poly.pdbx_seq_one_letter_code
_entity_poly.pdbx_strand_id
1 'polypeptide(L)'
;MAYILKQNGDKKELFSGDVDFNGYKFNSKRSKNIIKVSNVTVVDPKMINEILTIKFNRRFKKLLTLVSAVLNDTDATDADTALALDEVQLVKEILLNRYQKFLNQEKEELFLKKLRVLENELRLKQAMITQQNMQYYEKSDRRGR
;
A
#
# COMPACT_ATOMS: atom_id res chain seq x y z
N MET A 1 -22.74 3.95 26.06
CA MET A 1 -21.79 4.51 27.04
C MET A 1 -20.39 3.99 26.70
N ALA A 2 -19.58 4.79 26.00
CA ALA A 2 -18.18 4.49 25.74
C ALA A 2 -17.30 5.22 26.77
N TYR A 3 -16.31 4.53 27.33
CA TYR A 3 -15.37 5.09 28.30
C TYR A 3 -13.97 5.07 27.69
N ILE A 4 -13.26 6.19 27.77
CA ILE A 4 -11.88 6.29 27.31
C ILE A 4 -10.98 6.50 28.52
N LEU A 5 -10.05 5.55 28.69
CA LEU A 5 -8.94 5.63 29.61
C LEU A 5 -7.75 6.23 28.86
N LYS A 6 -7.38 7.45 29.23
CA LYS A 6 -6.13 8.08 28.79
C LYS A 6 -5.11 7.96 29.92
N GLN A 7 -4.01 7.24 29.68
CA GLN A 7 -2.90 7.15 30.61
C GLN A 7 -1.68 7.86 30.01
N ASN A 8 -1.25 8.95 30.67
CA ASN A 8 0.00 9.66 30.39
C ASN A 8 0.89 9.53 31.62
N GLY A 9 1.79 8.54 31.64
CA GLY A 9 2.60 8.21 32.82
C GLY A 9 1.72 7.82 34.01
N ASP A 10 1.87 8.53 35.13
CA ASP A 10 1.10 8.32 36.37
C ASP A 10 -0.29 8.98 36.36
N LYS A 11 -0.59 9.85 35.39
CA LYS A 11 -1.89 10.51 35.29
C LYS A 11 -2.86 9.66 34.47
N LYS A 12 -3.97 9.28 35.10
CA LYS A 12 -5.10 8.57 34.49
C LYS A 12 -6.31 9.51 34.44
N GLU A 13 -6.77 9.83 33.25
CA GLU A 13 -7.97 10.65 33.02
C GLU A 13 -9.06 9.77 32.40
N LEU A 14 -10.29 9.88 32.94
CA LEU A 14 -11.47 9.16 32.48
C LEU A 14 -12.40 10.14 31.76
N PHE A 15 -12.67 9.88 30.48
CA PHE A 15 -13.64 10.66 29.71
C PHE A 15 -14.90 9.82 29.46
N SER A 16 -16.06 10.42 29.77
CA SER A 16 -17.39 9.87 29.47
C SER A 16 -18.14 10.80 28.53
N GLY A 17 -18.45 10.33 27.32
CA GLY A 17 -19.24 11.03 26.32
C GLY A 17 -19.18 10.35 24.96
N ASP A 18 -20.21 10.52 24.13
CA ASP A 18 -20.18 10.15 22.71
C ASP A 18 -19.33 11.18 21.96
N VAL A 19 -18.01 10.99 22.02
CA VAL A 19 -17.05 11.87 21.35
C VAL A 19 -16.71 11.23 20.01
N ASP A 20 -17.22 11.82 18.93
CA ASP A 20 -16.81 11.46 17.56
C ASP A 20 -15.41 12.01 17.29
N PHE A 21 -14.40 11.19 17.61
CA PHE A 21 -13.02 11.51 17.28
C PHE A 21 -12.79 11.39 15.78
N ASN A 22 -12.55 12.52 15.12
CA ASN A 22 -12.10 12.58 13.72
C ASN A 22 -10.61 12.18 13.64
N GLY A 23 -10.34 10.88 13.79
CA GLY A 23 -9.00 10.30 13.80
C GLY A 23 -8.87 9.07 12.90
N TYR A 24 -7.66 8.58 12.72
CA TYR A 24 -7.41 7.39 11.90
C TYR A 24 -7.86 6.13 12.64
N LYS A 25 -8.83 5.41 12.06
CA LYS A 25 -9.40 4.18 12.61
C LYS A 25 -8.73 2.95 12.01
N PHE A 26 -8.30 2.00 12.84
CA PHE A 26 -7.83 0.69 12.37
C PHE A 26 -8.14 -0.43 13.36
N ASN A 27 -8.21 -1.65 12.83
CA ASN A 27 -8.44 -2.85 13.62
C ASN A 27 -7.13 -3.34 14.21
N SER A 28 -7.15 -3.65 15.51
CA SER A 28 -6.00 -4.30 16.17
C SER A 28 -5.88 -5.75 15.68
N LYS A 29 -4.64 -6.26 15.56
CA LYS A 29 -4.44 -7.70 15.33
C LYS A 29 -4.83 -8.43 16.61
N ARG A 30 -5.60 -9.53 16.49
CA ARG A 30 -5.97 -10.37 17.63
C ARG A 30 -4.70 -10.81 18.38
N SER A 31 -4.44 -10.25 19.56
CA SER A 31 -3.47 -10.84 20.47
C SER A 31 -4.15 -12.02 21.16
N LYS A 32 -3.39 -13.07 21.45
CA LYS A 32 -3.93 -14.28 22.09
C LYS A 32 -4.36 -14.06 23.54
N ASN A 33 -4.13 -12.89 24.15
CA ASN A 33 -4.38 -12.70 25.58
C ASN A 33 -4.94 -11.29 25.94
N ILE A 34 -6.03 -11.35 26.73
CA ILE A 34 -6.56 -10.42 27.74
C ILE A 34 -7.47 -9.25 27.29
N ILE A 35 -7.29 -8.61 26.12
CA ILE A 35 -8.19 -7.48 25.73
C ILE A 35 -8.66 -7.58 24.27
N LYS A 36 -9.97 -7.74 24.08
CA LYS A 36 -10.62 -7.79 22.76
C LYS A 36 -10.90 -6.37 22.25
N VAL A 37 -9.88 -5.70 21.72
CA VAL A 37 -10.05 -4.38 21.09
C VAL A 37 -10.41 -4.54 19.62
N SER A 38 -11.65 -4.19 19.25
CA SER A 38 -12.14 -4.27 17.87
C SER A 38 -11.64 -3.10 17.01
N ASN A 39 -11.71 -1.88 17.54
CA ASN A 39 -11.37 -0.64 16.83
C ASN A 39 -10.47 0.25 17.68
N VAL A 40 -9.39 0.76 17.08
CA VAL A 40 -8.51 1.76 17.67
C VAL A 40 -8.59 3.03 16.83
N THR A 41 -8.91 4.16 17.47
CA THR A 41 -8.91 5.48 16.84
C THR A 41 -7.72 6.26 17.38
N VAL A 42 -6.81 6.67 16.51
CA VAL A 42 -5.68 7.54 16.88
C VAL A 42 -5.98 8.95 16.40
N VAL A 43 -5.82 9.91 17.31
CA VAL A 43 -6.15 11.33 17.08
C VAL A 43 -4.89 12.20 16.95
N ASP A 44 -3.77 11.77 17.55
CA ASP A 44 -2.50 12.52 17.46
C ASP A 44 -1.92 12.47 16.03
N PRO A 45 -1.80 13.62 15.33
CA PRO A 45 -1.31 13.66 13.96
C PRO A 45 0.10 13.06 13.78
N LYS A 46 0.98 13.24 14.77
CA LYS A 46 2.34 12.68 14.71
C LYS A 46 2.30 11.15 14.75
N MET A 47 1.52 10.60 15.67
CA MET A 47 1.32 9.15 15.79
C MET A 47 0.61 8.56 14.56
N ILE A 48 -0.41 9.24 14.01
CA ILE A 48 -1.09 8.80 12.78
C ILE A 48 -0.08 8.71 11.63
N ASN A 49 0.74 9.75 11.46
CA ASN A 49 1.74 9.79 10.39
C ASN A 49 2.74 8.63 10.47
N GLU A 50 3.24 8.30 11.67
CA GLU A 50 4.13 7.15 11.88
C GLU A 50 3.42 5.80 11.63
N ILE A 51 2.19 5.64 12.11
CA ILE A 51 1.40 4.41 11.86
C ILE A 51 1.17 4.21 10.36
N LEU A 52 0.81 5.26 9.64
CA LEU A 52 0.60 5.22 8.19
C LEU A 52 1.91 4.92 7.46
N THR A 53 3.03 5.52 7.88
CA THR A 53 4.36 5.24 7.35
C THR A 53 4.71 3.75 7.49
N ILE A 54 4.50 3.16 8.67
CA ILE A 54 4.76 1.73 8.93
C ILE A 54 3.85 0.85 8.07
N LYS A 55 2.56 1.19 7.96
CA LYS A 55 1.59 0.44 7.13
C LYS A 55 1.95 0.50 5.66
N PHE A 56 2.32 1.68 5.16
CA PHE A 56 2.79 1.86 3.79
C PHE A 56 4.03 1.03 3.53
N ASN A 57 5.08 1.17 4.34
CA ASN A 57 6.34 0.43 4.17
C ASN A 57 6.14 -1.09 4.16
N ARG A 58 5.23 -1.62 5.00
CA ARG A 58 4.88 -3.04 4.99
C ARG A 58 4.21 -3.49 3.70
N ARG A 59 3.28 -2.69 3.14
CA ARG A 59 2.64 -2.98 1.85
C ARG A 59 3.65 -2.82 0.71
N PHE A 60 4.40 -1.73 0.71
CA PHE A 60 5.42 -1.43 -0.28
C PHE A 60 6.48 -2.53 -0.35
N LYS A 61 6.94 -3.07 0.78
CA LYS A 61 7.89 -4.19 0.78
C LYS A 61 7.34 -5.44 0.09
N LYS A 62 6.07 -5.79 0.33
CA LYS A 62 5.42 -6.92 -0.35
C LYS A 62 5.31 -6.67 -1.85
N LEU A 63 4.91 -5.45 -2.20
CA LEU A 63 4.79 -5.03 -3.58
C LEU A 63 6.14 -5.07 -4.29
N LEU A 64 7.20 -4.58 -3.65
CA LEU A 64 8.57 -4.68 -4.17
C LEU A 64 8.95 -6.14 -4.47
N THR A 65 8.65 -7.06 -3.55
CA THR A 65 8.91 -8.50 -3.77
C THR A 65 8.15 -9.04 -4.99
N LEU A 66 6.89 -8.68 -5.15
CA LEU A 66 6.08 -9.08 -6.31
C LEU A 66 6.66 -8.51 -7.61
N VAL A 67 6.93 -7.21 -7.64
CA VAL A 67 7.50 -6.53 -8.81
C VAL A 67 8.87 -7.11 -9.16
N SER A 68 9.75 -7.32 -8.19
CA SER A 68 11.06 -7.94 -8.41
C SER A 68 10.95 -9.37 -8.93
N ALA A 69 9.94 -10.14 -8.53
CA ALA A 69 9.72 -11.47 -9.09
C ALA A 69 9.39 -11.39 -10.58
N VAL A 70 8.45 -10.51 -10.97
CA VAL A 70 8.04 -10.34 -12.37
C VAL A 70 9.16 -9.75 -13.24
N LEU A 71 9.93 -8.80 -12.72
CA LEU A 71 11.01 -8.17 -13.49
C LEU A 71 12.16 -9.15 -13.79
N ASN A 72 12.53 -9.97 -12.80
CA ASN A 72 13.63 -10.93 -12.91
C ASN A 72 13.23 -12.23 -13.64
N ASP A 73 11.94 -12.49 -13.78
CA ASP A 73 11.45 -13.64 -14.54
C ASP A 73 11.60 -13.39 -16.04
N THR A 74 12.34 -14.29 -16.70
CA THR A 74 12.57 -14.25 -18.15
C THR A 74 11.37 -14.73 -18.95
N ASP A 75 10.51 -15.55 -18.33
CA ASP A 75 9.31 -16.13 -18.93
C ASP A 75 8.05 -15.38 -18.50
N ALA A 76 8.21 -14.23 -17.82
CA ALA A 76 7.10 -13.37 -17.41
C ALA A 76 6.22 -13.01 -18.61
N THR A 77 4.91 -13.17 -18.44
CA THR A 77 3.92 -12.87 -19.45
C THR A 77 3.34 -11.46 -19.29
N ASP A 78 2.64 -10.99 -20.33
CA ASP A 78 1.89 -9.73 -20.26
C ASP A 78 0.89 -9.75 -19.09
N ALA A 79 0.26 -10.90 -18.82
CA ALA A 79 -0.65 -11.08 -17.68
C ALA A 79 0.04 -10.88 -16.32
N ASP A 80 1.26 -11.39 -16.14
CA ASP A 80 2.02 -11.24 -14.89
C ASP A 80 2.39 -9.77 -14.62
N THR A 81 2.80 -9.06 -15.69
CA THR A 81 3.07 -7.61 -15.60
C THR A 81 1.82 -6.78 -15.34
N ALA A 82 0.68 -7.12 -15.95
CA ALA A 82 -0.60 -6.46 -15.70
C ALA A 82 -1.06 -6.65 -14.24
N LEU A 83 -0.97 -7.86 -13.69
CA LEU A 83 -1.31 -8.12 -12.29
C LEU A 83 -0.43 -7.31 -11.32
N ALA A 84 0.86 -7.18 -11.61
CA ALA A 84 1.77 -6.38 -10.81
C ALA A 84 1.42 -4.88 -10.87
N LEU A 85 1.03 -4.38 -12.04
CA LEU A 85 0.58 -2.99 -12.23
C LEU A 85 -0.72 -2.70 -11.48
N ASP A 86 -1.68 -3.63 -11.49
CA ASP A 86 -2.93 -3.50 -10.74
C ASP A 86 -2.68 -3.40 -9.23
N GLU A 87 -1.76 -4.19 -8.69
CA GLU A 87 -1.40 -4.11 -7.26
C GLU A 87 -0.72 -2.76 -6.92
N VAL A 88 0.11 -2.20 -7.82
CA VAL A 88 0.68 -0.84 -7.68
C VAL A 88 -0.43 0.20 -7.64
N GLN A 89 -1.39 0.10 -8.56
CA GLN A 89 -2.52 1.02 -8.63
C GLN A 89 -3.39 0.94 -7.38
N LEU A 90 -3.64 -0.27 -6.86
CA LEU A 90 -4.39 -0.46 -5.62
C LEU A 90 -3.70 0.20 -4.41
N VAL A 91 -2.37 0.07 -4.28
CA VAL A 91 -1.63 0.74 -3.20
C VAL A 91 -1.66 2.26 -3.35
N LYS A 92 -1.59 2.78 -4.58
CA LYS A 92 -1.71 4.21 -4.89
C LYS A 92 -3.08 4.76 -4.51
N GLU A 93 -4.16 4.06 -4.83
CA GLU A 93 -5.51 4.45 -4.43
C GLU A 93 -5.70 4.45 -2.91
N ILE A 94 -5.10 3.49 -2.20
CA ILE A 94 -5.14 3.48 -0.73
C ILE A 94 -4.44 4.71 -0.16
N LEU A 95 -3.28 5.08 -0.73
CA LEU A 95 -2.53 6.26 -0.31
C LEU A 95 -3.37 7.53 -0.50
N LEU A 96 -3.94 7.73 -1.68
CA LEU A 96 -4.72 8.93 -2.02
C LEU A 96 -6.04 9.00 -1.24
N ASN A 97 -6.80 7.91 -1.17
CA ASN A 97 -8.14 7.94 -0.57
C ASN A 97 -8.13 7.89 0.96
N ARG A 98 -7.20 7.13 1.56
CA ARG A 98 -7.19 6.89 3.02
C ARG A 98 -6.09 7.63 3.76
N TYR A 99 -4.90 7.77 3.17
CA TYR A 99 -3.75 8.28 3.91
C TYR A 99 -3.57 9.79 3.72
N GLN A 100 -3.87 10.32 2.53
CA GLN A 100 -3.73 11.74 2.18
C GLN A 100 -4.33 12.69 3.24
N LYS A 101 -5.49 12.34 3.80
CA LYS A 101 -6.18 13.16 4.82
C LYS A 101 -5.38 13.37 6.12
N PHE A 102 -4.40 12.51 6.39
CA PHE A 102 -3.68 12.48 7.65
C PHE A 102 -2.14 12.45 7.49
N LEU A 103 -1.64 12.39 6.26
CA LEU A 103 -0.22 12.29 5.98
C LEU A 103 0.36 13.68 5.72
N ASN A 104 1.62 13.88 6.08
CA ASN A 104 2.34 15.10 5.70
C ASN A 104 2.63 15.08 4.19
N GLN A 105 2.55 16.25 3.56
CA GLN A 105 2.76 16.43 2.12
C GLN A 105 4.10 15.86 1.62
N GLU A 106 5.20 16.09 2.35
CA GLU A 106 6.53 15.55 1.99
C GLU A 106 6.56 14.02 1.94
N LYS A 107 5.90 13.35 2.90
CA LYS A 107 5.84 11.88 2.96
C LYS A 107 4.91 11.34 1.88
N GLU A 108 3.83 12.03 1.58
CA GLU A 108 2.92 11.67 0.49
C GLU A 108 3.65 11.69 -0.84
N GLU A 109 4.36 12.78 -1.13
CA GLU A 109 5.14 12.92 -2.35
C GLU A 109 6.23 11.84 -2.45
N LEU A 110 6.91 11.55 -1.33
CA LEU A 110 7.91 10.47 -1.29
C LEU A 110 7.29 9.09 -1.60
N PHE A 111 6.11 8.79 -1.05
CA PHE A 111 5.42 7.52 -1.29
C PHE A 111 4.93 7.41 -2.74
N LEU A 112 4.41 8.50 -3.31
CA LEU A 112 4.01 8.57 -4.72
C LEU A 112 5.20 8.38 -5.66
N LYS A 113 6.33 9.04 -5.38
CA LYS A 113 7.58 8.86 -6.15
C LYS A 113 8.03 7.40 -6.15
N LYS A 114 8.01 6.75 -4.99
CA LYS A 114 8.38 5.33 -4.87
C LYS A 114 7.48 4.42 -5.70
N LEU A 115 6.15 4.62 -5.66
CA LEU A 115 5.22 3.84 -6.47
C LEU A 115 5.41 4.10 -7.96
N ARG A 116 5.67 5.36 -8.35
CA ARG A 116 5.90 5.74 -9.75
C ARG A 116 7.15 5.08 -10.35
N VAL A 117 8.21 4.90 -9.58
CA VAL A 117 9.41 4.17 -10.03
C VAL A 117 9.04 2.72 -10.39
N LEU A 118 8.31 2.03 -9.53
CA LEU A 118 7.89 0.65 -9.78
C LEU A 118 6.91 0.55 -10.96
N GLU A 119 5.98 1.49 -11.08
CA GLU A 119 5.07 1.58 -12.21
C GLU A 119 5.84 1.72 -13.54
N ASN A 120 6.86 2.57 -13.57
CA ASN A 120 7.68 2.78 -14.77
C ASN A 120 8.48 1.52 -15.14
N GLU A 121 9.10 0.85 -14.17
CA GLU A 121 9.87 -0.38 -14.42
C GLU A 121 8.99 -1.49 -14.99
N LEU A 122 7.78 -1.68 -14.42
CA LEU A 122 6.81 -2.65 -14.93
C LEU A 122 6.34 -2.32 -16.35
N ARG A 123 6.04 -1.04 -16.64
CA ARG A 123 5.63 -0.62 -18.00
C ARG A 123 6.74 -0.84 -19.03
N LEU A 124 8.00 -0.64 -18.65
CA LEU A 124 9.13 -0.93 -19.52
C LEU A 124 9.22 -2.44 -19.84
N LYS A 125 9.09 -3.30 -18.82
CA LYS A 125 9.07 -4.76 -18.99
C LYS A 125 7.90 -5.20 -19.88
N GLN A 126 6.71 -4.64 -19.65
CA GLN A 126 5.52 -4.92 -20.45
C GLN A 126 5.74 -4.56 -21.93
N ALA A 127 6.29 -3.37 -22.20
CA ALA A 127 6.60 -2.95 -23.56
C ALA A 127 7.60 -3.89 -24.26
N MET A 128 8.61 -4.39 -23.53
CA MET A 128 9.56 -5.38 -24.06
C MET A 128 8.86 -6.70 -24.43
N ILE A 129 7.99 -7.23 -23.56
CA ILE A 129 7.24 -8.47 -23.82
C ILE A 129 6.35 -8.29 -25.05
N THR A 130 5.60 -7.19 -25.14
CA THR A 130 4.74 -6.91 -26.28
C THR A 130 5.54 -6.82 -27.58
N GLN A 131 6.70 -6.17 -27.56
CA GLN A 131 7.58 -6.08 -28.73
C GLN A 131 8.13 -7.45 -29.16
N GLN A 132 8.53 -8.30 -28.21
CA GLN A 132 8.99 -9.66 -28.51
C GLN A 132 7.87 -10.51 -29.14
N ASN A 133 6.66 -10.41 -28.60
CA ASN A 133 5.49 -11.12 -29.13
C ASN A 133 5.19 -10.67 -30.57
N MET A 134 5.18 -9.37 -30.86
CA MET A 134 4.96 -8.85 -32.22
C MET A 134 6.00 -9.39 -33.22
N GLN A 135 7.29 -9.39 -32.86
CA GLN A 135 8.35 -9.93 -33.72
C GLN A 135 8.20 -11.44 -33.98
N TYR A 136 7.69 -12.19 -33.00
CA TYR A 136 7.41 -13.61 -33.17
C TYR A 136 6.32 -13.84 -34.23
N TYR A 137 5.19 -13.13 -34.12
CA TYR A 137 4.08 -13.24 -35.09
C TYR A 137 4.49 -12.85 -36.52
N GLU A 138 5.27 -11.78 -36.69
CA GLU A 138 5.79 -11.38 -38.00
C GLU A 138 6.72 -12.45 -38.63
N LYS A 139 7.51 -13.15 -37.82
CA LYS A 139 8.40 -14.22 -38.30
C LYS A 139 7.64 -15.48 -38.68
N SER A 140 6.58 -15.83 -37.96
CA SER A 140 5.72 -16.98 -38.32
C SER A 140 4.97 -16.75 -39.63
N ASP A 141 4.45 -15.54 -39.87
CA ASP A 141 3.73 -15.22 -41.11
C ASP A 141 4.64 -15.27 -42.36
N ARG A 142 5.93 -14.96 -42.21
CA ARG A 142 6.90 -15.04 -43.31
C ARG A 142 7.35 -16.46 -43.67
N ARG A 143 7.20 -17.44 -42.76
CA ARG A 143 7.57 -18.84 -43.01
C ARG A 143 6.41 -19.68 -43.56
N GLY A 144 5.18 -19.20 -43.42
CA GLY A 144 3.97 -19.84 -43.95
C GLY A 144 3.58 -19.41 -45.35
N ARG A 145 4.39 -18.58 -46.03
CA ARG A 145 4.21 -18.13 -47.42
C ARG A 145 5.27 -18.70 -48.34
#